data_AF-A0A8S0VDS8-F1
#
_entry.id   AF-A0A8S0VDS8-F1
#
_cell.length_a   1.000
_cell.length_b   1.000
_cell.length_c   1.000
_cell.angle_alpha   90.00
_cell.angle_beta   90.00
_cell.angle_gamma   90.00
#
_symmetry.space_group_name_H-M   'P 1'
#
loop_
_entity.id
_entity.type
_entity.pdbx_description
1 polymer ?
#
loop_
_entity_poly.entity_id
_entity_poly.type
_entity_poly.pdbx_seq_one_letter_code
_entity_poly.pdbx_strand_id
1 'polypeptide(L)'
;MLPNFLKPEALQRYIGIMDHIAQRHFSDGWEKKNEVNVFPLANRYTFWLACRLFVSVEDPTHIAKFADPFNALASGLISIPIDLPGTPFNRAIKASNFIRKELVAIIKQRKIDLAEGKASPTQDVLSHMLLTSDENGKFMHELDIADKILGLLIGGHDTASSACTFIVKFLAELPEIYGVYNGKLLTAHCFLKLA
;
A
#
# COMPACT_ATOMS: atom_id res chain seq x y z
N MET A 1 3.02 -18.60 -12.59
CA MET A 1 3.13 -18.94 -11.15
C MET A 1 2.75 -17.72 -10.34
N LEU A 2 1.87 -17.85 -9.34
CA LEU A 2 1.63 -16.75 -8.38
C LEU A 2 2.96 -16.40 -7.72
N PRO A 3 3.34 -15.11 -7.64
CA PRO A 3 4.55 -14.72 -6.93
C PRO A 3 4.52 -15.29 -5.51
N ASN A 4 5.61 -15.90 -5.05
CA ASN A 4 5.69 -16.58 -3.75
C ASN A 4 5.24 -15.70 -2.55
N PHE A 5 5.29 -14.37 -2.70
CA PHE A 5 4.81 -13.41 -1.71
C PHE A 5 3.27 -13.28 -1.61
N LEU A 6 2.50 -13.94 -2.50
CA LEU A 6 1.04 -14.05 -2.48
C LEU A 6 0.55 -15.45 -2.09
N LYS A 7 1.44 -16.37 -1.71
CA LYS A 7 1.05 -17.69 -1.22
C LYS A 7 0.32 -17.59 0.13
N PRO A 8 -0.58 -18.53 0.47
CA PRO A 8 -1.34 -18.49 1.73
C PRO A 8 -0.47 -18.27 2.97
N GLU A 9 0.70 -18.91 3.03
CA GLU A 9 1.64 -18.79 4.16
C GLU A 9 2.22 -17.37 4.27
N ALA A 10 2.45 -16.70 3.12
CA ALA A 10 2.89 -15.31 3.10
C ALA A 10 1.74 -14.37 3.53
N LEU A 11 0.53 -14.61 3.04
CA LEU A 11 -0.65 -13.81 3.38
C LEU A 11 -0.99 -13.90 4.88
N GLN A 12 -0.85 -15.07 5.50
CA GLN A 12 -1.06 -15.24 6.95
C GLN A 12 -0.15 -14.32 7.76
N ARG A 13 1.10 -14.09 7.34
CA ARG A 13 2.02 -13.15 8.01
C ARG A 13 1.58 -11.70 7.85
N TYR A 14 0.92 -11.35 6.75
CA TYR A 14 0.43 -9.99 6.54
C TYR A 14 -0.74 -9.64 7.46
N ILE A 15 -1.51 -10.62 7.95
CA ILE A 15 -2.68 -10.38 8.82
C ILE A 15 -2.27 -9.57 10.06
N GLY A 16 -1.20 -9.96 10.76
CA GLY A 16 -0.75 -9.24 11.96
C GLY A 16 -0.30 -7.81 11.65
N ILE A 17 0.34 -7.60 10.49
CA ILE A 17 0.77 -6.28 10.03
C ILE A 17 -0.45 -5.41 9.69
N MET A 18 -1.40 -5.97 8.95
CA MET A 18 -2.65 -5.32 8.57
C MET A 18 -3.46 -4.90 9.80
N ASP A 19 -3.60 -5.79 10.78
CA ASP A 19 -4.32 -5.52 12.03
C ASP A 19 -3.65 -4.38 12.82
N HIS A 20 -2.33 -4.42 13.01
CA HIS A 20 -1.60 -3.37 13.69
C HIS A 20 -1.77 -1.99 13.01
N ILE A 21 -1.65 -1.94 11.69
CA ILE A 21 -1.83 -0.71 10.91
C ILE A 21 -3.28 -0.23 10.99
N ALA A 22 -4.26 -1.13 10.92
CA ALA A 22 -5.67 -0.79 11.01
C ALA A 22 -6.02 -0.19 12.39
N GLN A 23 -5.54 -0.78 13.48
CA GLN A 23 -5.75 -0.25 14.83
C GLN A 23 -5.22 1.17 14.98
N ARG A 24 -3.98 1.42 14.54
CA ARG A 24 -3.41 2.77 14.54
C ARG A 24 -4.17 3.72 13.63
N HIS A 25 -4.62 3.27 12.46
CA HIS A 25 -5.45 4.07 11.56
C HIS A 25 -6.76 4.53 12.21
N PHE A 26 -7.45 3.65 12.94
CA PHE A 26 -8.67 3.98 13.68
C PHE A 26 -8.40 4.95 14.83
N SER A 27 -7.38 4.67 15.65
CA SER A 27 -6.95 5.55 16.74
C SER A 27 -6.62 6.98 16.26
N ASP A 28 -5.85 7.11 15.17
CA ASP A 28 -5.36 8.41 14.68
C ASP A 28 -6.42 9.14 13.83
N GLY A 29 -7.32 8.40 13.18
CA GLY A 29 -8.16 8.89 12.10
C GLY A 29 -9.65 9.00 12.43
N TRP A 30 -10.15 8.15 13.32
CA TRP A 30 -11.58 7.91 13.51
C TRP A 30 -12.05 8.19 14.93
N GLU A 31 -11.29 7.74 15.93
CA GLU A 31 -11.68 7.91 17.32
C GLU A 31 -11.88 9.38 17.69
N LYS A 32 -12.83 9.62 18.60
CA LYS A 32 -13.20 10.97 19.11
C LYS A 32 -13.73 11.93 18.05
N LYS A 33 -14.13 11.43 16.86
CA LYS A 33 -14.82 12.21 15.84
C LYS A 33 -16.28 11.79 15.74
N ASN A 34 -17.17 12.76 15.57
CA ASN A 34 -18.60 12.51 15.35
C ASN A 34 -18.89 12.11 13.90
N GLU A 35 -18.06 12.57 12.96
CA GLU A 35 -18.20 12.36 11.53
C GLU A 35 -16.80 12.26 10.90
N VAL A 36 -16.68 11.42 9.87
CA VAL A 36 -15.43 11.24 9.12
C VAL A 36 -15.69 11.10 7.63
N ASN A 37 -14.79 11.65 6.83
CA ASN A 37 -14.72 11.36 5.40
C ASN A 37 -13.96 10.06 5.19
N VAL A 38 -14.68 9.00 4.82
CA VAL A 38 -14.14 7.64 4.74
C VAL A 38 -13.09 7.50 3.63
N PHE A 39 -13.35 8.01 2.43
CA PHE A 39 -12.44 7.81 1.28
C PHE A 39 -11.02 8.34 1.53
N PRO A 40 -10.81 9.59 1.98
CA PRO A 40 -9.46 10.08 2.31
C PRO A 40 -8.75 9.25 3.39
N LEU A 41 -9.50 8.75 4.38
CA LEU A 41 -8.97 7.90 5.44
C LEU A 41 -8.57 6.53 4.89
N ALA A 42 -9.45 5.86 4.14
CA ALA A 42 -9.19 4.58 3.50
C ALA A 42 -8.01 4.67 2.53
N ASN A 43 -7.91 5.74 1.74
CA ASN A 43 -6.79 5.98 0.83
C ASN A 43 -5.47 6.10 1.59
N ARG A 44 -5.43 6.92 2.66
CA ARG A 44 -4.23 7.04 3.50
C ARG A 44 -3.84 5.71 4.16
N TYR A 45 -4.83 4.94 4.62
CA TYR A 45 -4.62 3.62 5.23
C TYR A 45 -4.00 2.63 4.24
N THR A 46 -4.56 2.49 3.04
CA THR A 46 -4.05 1.55 2.03
C THR A 46 -2.68 1.94 1.53
N PHE A 47 -2.38 3.24 1.43
CA PHE A 47 -1.04 3.70 1.08
C PHE A 47 0.00 3.24 2.09
N TRP A 48 -0.28 3.51 3.37
CA TRP A 48 0.62 3.14 4.45
C TRP A 48 0.80 1.62 4.53
N LEU A 49 -0.30 0.87 4.38
CA LEU A 49 -0.25 -0.59 4.33
C LEU A 49 0.61 -1.10 3.16
N ALA A 50 0.48 -0.51 1.97
CA ALA A 50 1.27 -0.88 0.80
C ALA A 50 2.77 -0.57 1.00
N CYS A 51 3.11 0.62 1.52
CA CYS A 51 4.48 0.96 1.90
C CYS A 51 5.07 -0.03 2.91
N ARG A 52 4.28 -0.44 3.91
CA ARG A 52 4.71 -1.40 4.90
C ARG A 52 4.94 -2.79 4.30
N LEU A 53 3.95 -3.34 3.61
CA LEU A 53 4.00 -4.71 3.11
C LEU A 53 5.02 -4.90 1.97
N PHE A 54 5.25 -3.86 1.17
CA PHE A 54 6.11 -3.99 -0.01
C PHE A 54 7.57 -3.62 0.27
N VAL A 55 7.84 -2.64 1.14
CA VAL A 55 9.20 -2.11 1.37
C VAL A 55 9.57 -1.90 2.85
N SER A 56 8.70 -2.29 3.79
CA SER A 56 8.88 -2.07 5.24
C SER A 56 9.15 -0.61 5.64
N VAL A 57 8.53 0.33 4.92
CA VAL A 57 8.58 1.76 5.29
C VAL A 57 7.38 2.08 6.17
N GLU A 58 7.65 2.45 7.42
CA GLU A 58 6.62 2.89 8.39
C GLU A 58 6.77 4.34 8.83
N ASP A 59 7.94 4.95 8.65
CA ASP A 59 8.20 6.31 9.09
C ASP A 59 7.27 7.30 8.36
N PRO A 60 6.44 8.06 9.08
CA PRO A 60 5.46 8.96 8.46
C PRO A 60 6.10 10.01 7.56
N THR A 61 7.32 10.48 7.89
CA THR A 61 8.00 11.48 7.07
C THR A 61 8.48 10.88 5.75
N HIS A 62 8.93 9.63 5.76
CA HIS A 62 9.30 8.90 4.56
C HIS A 62 8.07 8.57 3.70
N ILE A 63 6.97 8.14 4.30
CA ILE A 63 5.71 7.89 3.59
C ILE A 63 5.20 9.17 2.92
N ALA A 64 5.24 10.31 3.63
CA ALA A 64 4.83 11.60 3.09
C ALA A 64 5.63 12.01 1.84
N LYS A 65 6.92 11.63 1.74
CA LYS A 65 7.73 11.88 0.54
C LYS A 65 7.22 11.14 -0.70
N PHE A 66 6.57 9.98 -0.53
CA PHE A 66 6.01 9.22 -1.64
C PHE A 66 4.60 9.66 -2.02
N ALA A 67 3.81 10.21 -1.09
CA ALA A 67 2.40 10.49 -1.29
C ALA A 67 2.13 11.44 -2.48
N ASP A 68 2.77 12.61 -2.52
CA ASP A 68 2.53 13.60 -3.59
C ASP A 68 3.03 13.12 -4.97
N PRO A 69 4.26 12.58 -5.11
CA PRO A 69 4.68 11.96 -6.36
C PRO A 69 3.74 10.82 -6.78
N PHE A 70 3.29 10.00 -5.85
CA PHE A 70 2.41 8.89 -6.17
C PHE A 70 1.05 9.36 -6.70
N ASN A 71 0.46 10.39 -6.11
CA ASN A 71 -0.77 11.00 -6.61
C ASN A 71 -0.61 11.57 -8.03
N ALA A 72 0.52 12.23 -8.30
CA ALA A 72 0.85 12.72 -9.64
C ALA A 72 1.01 11.57 -10.65
N LEU A 73 1.64 10.47 -10.23
CA LEU A 73 1.78 9.25 -11.03
C LEU A 73 0.43 8.61 -11.34
N ALA A 74 -0.41 8.36 -10.32
CA ALA A 74 -1.72 7.76 -10.46
C ALA A 74 -2.63 8.57 -11.39
N SER A 75 -2.63 9.90 -11.23
CA SER A 75 -3.40 10.81 -12.08
C SER A 75 -2.97 10.78 -13.55
N GLY A 76 -1.68 10.59 -13.83
CA GLY A 76 -1.18 10.54 -15.20
C GLY A 76 -1.33 9.18 -15.88
N LEU A 77 -1.48 8.08 -15.14
CA LEU A 77 -1.68 6.73 -15.71
C LEU A 77 -2.95 6.61 -16.54
N ILE A 78 -4.02 7.27 -16.12
CA ILE A 78 -5.32 7.29 -16.82
C ILE A 78 -5.50 8.52 -17.72
N SER A 79 -4.45 9.34 -17.86
CA SER A 79 -4.50 10.56 -18.66
C SER A 79 -4.18 10.31 -20.13
N ILE A 80 -4.45 11.29 -20.98
CA ILE A 80 -4.03 11.25 -22.38
C ILE A 80 -2.48 11.25 -22.40
N PRO A 81 -1.83 10.31 -23.12
CA PRO A 81 -0.38 10.10 -23.08
C PRO A 81 0.39 11.15 -23.90
N ILE A 82 0.24 12.42 -23.53
CA ILE A 82 0.92 13.56 -24.16
C ILE A 82 2.05 14.02 -23.22
N ASP A 83 3.29 13.79 -23.64
CA ASP A 83 4.48 14.20 -22.89
C ASP A 83 4.89 15.64 -23.23
N LEU A 84 4.13 16.61 -22.72
CA LEU A 84 4.46 18.03 -22.81
C LEU A 84 4.56 18.66 -21.41
N PRO A 85 5.43 19.66 -21.20
CA PRO A 85 5.54 20.32 -19.91
C PRO A 85 4.18 20.79 -19.38
N GLY A 86 3.85 20.36 -18.15
CA GLY A 86 2.58 20.73 -17.50
C GLY A 86 1.41 19.78 -17.76
N THR A 87 1.54 18.77 -18.61
CA THR A 87 0.50 17.74 -18.76
C THR A 87 0.52 16.74 -17.58
N PRO A 88 -0.61 16.07 -17.27
CA PRO A 88 -0.64 15.01 -16.26
C PRO A 88 0.35 13.88 -16.57
N PHE A 89 0.46 13.46 -17.84
CA PHE A 89 1.38 12.41 -18.25
C PHE A 89 2.86 12.80 -18.04
N ASN A 90 3.26 14.02 -18.40
CA ASN A 90 4.62 14.52 -18.12
C ASN A 90 4.94 14.58 -16.62
N ARG A 91 3.96 15.02 -15.80
CA ARG A 91 4.12 15.01 -14.33
C ARG A 91 4.25 13.59 -13.80
N ALA A 92 3.48 12.65 -14.31
CA ALA A 92 3.57 11.24 -13.92
C ALA A 92 4.91 10.61 -14.30
N ILE A 93 5.46 10.91 -15.48
CA ILE A 93 6.82 10.47 -15.85
C ILE A 93 7.83 10.97 -14.82
N LYS A 94 7.82 12.27 -14.51
CA LYS A 94 8.74 12.87 -13.52
C LYS A 94 8.58 12.25 -12.13
N ALA A 95 7.34 12.04 -11.70
CA ALA A 95 7.04 11.39 -10.44
C ALA A 95 7.51 9.93 -10.40
N SER A 96 7.30 9.17 -11.49
CA SER A 96 7.78 7.79 -11.60
C SER A 96 9.30 7.71 -11.48
N ASN A 97 10.03 8.66 -12.10
CA ASN A 97 11.48 8.72 -12.02
C ASN A 97 11.97 9.05 -10.61
N PHE A 98 11.28 9.97 -9.92
CA PHE A 98 11.56 10.28 -8.52
C PHE A 98 11.35 9.06 -7.62
N ILE A 99 10.18 8.41 -7.69
CA ILE A 99 9.85 7.25 -6.87
C ILE A 99 10.82 6.09 -7.16
N ARG A 100 11.16 5.84 -8.43
CA ARG A 100 12.13 4.83 -8.82
C ARG A 100 13.50 5.08 -8.18
N LYS A 101 13.96 6.33 -8.13
CA LYS A 101 15.22 6.70 -7.47
C LYS A 101 15.19 6.37 -5.98
N GLU A 102 14.12 6.74 -5.27
CA GLU A 102 13.96 6.43 -3.85
C GLU A 102 13.89 4.92 -3.60
N LEU A 103 13.15 4.17 -4.43
CA LEU A 103 13.07 2.71 -4.36
C LEU A 103 14.44 2.05 -4.57
N VAL A 104 15.25 2.53 -5.51
CA VAL A 104 16.63 2.04 -5.71
C VAL A 104 17.49 2.29 -4.47
N ALA A 105 17.33 3.43 -3.80
CA ALA A 105 18.05 3.69 -2.54
C ALA A 105 17.62 2.69 -1.44
N ILE A 106 16.32 2.43 -1.30
CA ILE A 106 15.78 1.44 -0.37
C ILE A 106 16.30 0.02 -0.70
N ILE A 107 16.31 -0.35 -1.98
CA ILE A 107 16.82 -1.65 -2.47
C ILE A 107 18.29 -1.84 -2.07
N LYS A 108 19.13 -0.83 -2.29
CA LYS A 108 20.56 -0.87 -1.96
C LYS A 108 20.78 -1.03 -0.46
N GLN A 109 20.06 -0.24 0.34
CA GLN A 109 20.14 -0.36 1.79
C GLN A 109 19.67 -1.74 2.25
N ARG A 110 18.55 -2.25 1.69
CA ARG A 110 18.02 -3.57 2.06
C ARG A 110 18.99 -4.70 1.76
N LYS A 111 19.77 -4.63 0.68
CA LYS A 111 20.82 -5.61 0.38
C LYS A 111 21.91 -5.64 1.46
N ILE A 112 22.30 -4.47 1.96
CA ILE A 112 23.27 -4.35 3.07
C ILE A 112 22.67 -4.95 4.34
N ASP A 113 21.44 -4.56 4.68
CA ASP A 113 20.78 -5.04 5.89
C ASP A 113 20.59 -6.56 5.89
N LEU A 114 20.31 -7.17 4.73
CA LEU A 114 20.21 -8.62 4.58
C LEU A 114 21.56 -9.32 4.77
N ALA A 115 22.63 -8.75 4.22
CA ALA A 115 23.99 -9.29 4.37
C ALA A 115 24.49 -9.20 5.83
N GLU A 116 24.08 -8.16 6.55
CA GLU A 116 24.42 -7.93 7.96
C GLU A 116 23.46 -8.63 8.95
N GLY A 117 22.44 -9.35 8.47
CA GLY A 117 21.43 -10.01 9.31
C GLY A 117 20.48 -9.06 10.04
N LYS A 118 20.44 -7.77 9.67
CA LYS A 118 19.52 -6.75 10.19
C LYS A 118 18.13 -6.82 9.56
N ALA A 119 18.01 -7.50 8.43
CA ALA A 119 16.78 -7.69 7.67
C ALA A 119 16.44 -9.18 7.55
N SER A 120 15.15 -9.50 7.54
CA SER A 120 14.66 -10.86 7.28
C SER A 120 14.30 -11.05 5.80
N PRO A 121 14.59 -12.24 5.21
CA PRO A 121 14.16 -12.62 3.86
C PRO A 121 12.66 -12.51 3.58
N THR A 122 11.84 -12.48 4.64
CA THR A 122 10.38 -12.62 4.54
C THR A 122 9.61 -11.45 5.14
N GLN A 123 10.29 -10.38 5.54
CA GLN A 123 9.65 -9.23 6.19
C GLN A 123 8.76 -8.40 5.23
N ASP A 124 9.07 -8.41 3.94
CA ASP A 124 8.32 -7.72 2.89
C ASP A 124 8.58 -8.29 1.50
N VAL A 125 7.82 -7.81 0.52
CA VAL A 125 7.93 -8.20 -0.88
C VAL A 125 9.30 -7.87 -1.47
N LEU A 126 9.90 -6.73 -1.12
CA LEU A 126 11.24 -6.34 -1.56
C LEU A 126 12.30 -7.38 -1.17
N SER A 127 12.34 -7.77 0.10
CA SER A 127 13.31 -8.76 0.61
C SER A 127 13.13 -10.09 -0.10
N HIS A 128 11.88 -10.47 -0.34
CA HIS A 128 11.56 -11.66 -1.10
C HIS A 128 12.07 -11.57 -2.55
N MET A 129 11.82 -10.46 -3.25
CA MET A 129 12.28 -10.25 -4.63
C MET A 129 13.81 -10.27 -4.75
N LEU A 130 14.53 -9.71 -3.76
CA LEU A 130 15.99 -9.70 -3.74
C LEU A 130 16.61 -11.11 -3.62
N LEU A 131 15.89 -12.05 -3.00
CA LEU A 131 16.37 -13.40 -2.72
C LEU A 131 15.75 -14.47 -3.62
N THR A 132 14.87 -14.07 -4.55
CA THR A 132 14.25 -14.99 -5.51
C THR A 132 14.99 -14.91 -6.83
N SER A 133 15.58 -16.03 -7.24
CA SER A 133 16.08 -16.21 -8.59
C SER A 133 15.00 -16.75 -9.53
N ASP A 134 15.20 -16.59 -10.83
CA ASP A 134 14.44 -17.34 -11.83
C ASP A 134 14.87 -18.82 -11.89
N GLU A 135 14.28 -19.57 -12.82
CA GLU A 135 14.56 -20.99 -13.08
C GLU A 135 16.01 -21.28 -13.47
N ASN A 136 16.75 -20.28 -13.95
CA ASN A 136 18.16 -20.37 -14.34
C ASN A 136 19.10 -19.89 -13.22
N GLY A 137 18.57 -19.57 -12.04
CA GLY A 137 19.36 -19.04 -10.93
C GLY A 137 19.73 -17.55 -11.08
N LYS A 138 19.16 -16.83 -12.06
CA LYS A 138 19.43 -15.41 -12.26
C LYS A 138 18.55 -14.56 -11.34
N PHE A 139 19.18 -13.64 -10.61
CA PHE A 139 18.48 -12.65 -9.79
C PHE A 139 18.06 -11.44 -10.60
N MET A 140 16.98 -10.79 -10.15
CA MET A 140 16.41 -9.61 -10.80
C MET A 140 17.30 -8.37 -10.61
N HIS A 141 17.39 -7.52 -11.64
CA HIS A 141 18.13 -6.26 -11.54
C HIS A 141 17.39 -5.25 -10.66
N GLU A 142 18.13 -4.35 -10.01
CA GLU A 142 17.57 -3.39 -9.04
C GLU A 142 16.48 -2.49 -9.66
N LEU A 143 16.65 -2.08 -10.92
CA LEU A 143 15.64 -1.28 -11.63
C LEU A 143 14.36 -2.06 -11.91
N ASP A 144 14.46 -3.33 -12.30
CA ASP A 144 13.29 -4.18 -12.53
C ASP A 144 12.52 -4.44 -11.22
N ILE A 145 13.24 -4.61 -10.11
CA ILE A 145 12.64 -4.71 -8.77
C ILE A 145 11.91 -3.42 -8.41
N ALA A 146 12.55 -2.25 -8.63
CA ALA A 146 11.94 -0.96 -8.37
C ALA A 146 10.66 -0.75 -9.20
N ASP A 147 10.67 -1.09 -10.49
CA ASP A 147 9.49 -0.98 -11.36
C ASP A 147 8.36 -1.93 -10.94
N LYS A 148 8.68 -3.16 -10.51
CA LYS A 148 7.67 -4.09 -9.97
C LYS A 148 7.07 -3.59 -8.67
N ILE A 149 7.87 -3.07 -7.76
CA ILE A 149 7.37 -2.48 -6.50
C ILE A 149 6.49 -1.27 -6.80
N LEU A 150 6.89 -0.41 -7.75
CA LEU A 150 6.09 0.73 -8.17
C LEU A 150 4.73 0.28 -8.74
N GLY A 151 4.73 -0.74 -9.60
CA GLY A 151 3.50 -1.33 -10.13
C GLY A 151 2.61 -1.94 -9.05
N LEU A 152 3.19 -2.60 -8.04
CA LEU A 152 2.44 -3.12 -6.89
C LEU A 152 1.84 -2.00 -6.04
N LEU A 153 2.58 -0.93 -5.78
CA LEU A 153 2.08 0.24 -5.05
C LEU A 153 0.88 0.84 -5.78
N ILE A 154 0.98 1.07 -7.10
CA ILE A 154 -0.13 1.55 -7.95
C ILE A 154 -1.33 0.61 -7.86
N GLY A 155 -1.12 -0.67 -8.14
CA GLY A 155 -2.22 -1.64 -8.25
C GLY A 155 -2.92 -1.93 -6.92
N GLY A 156 -2.18 -1.89 -5.81
CA GLY A 156 -2.67 -2.26 -4.48
C GLY A 156 -3.27 -1.12 -3.67
N HIS A 157 -3.04 0.14 -4.06
CA HIS A 157 -3.49 1.30 -3.28
C HIS A 157 -4.89 1.78 -3.66
N ASP A 158 -5.09 2.29 -4.87
CA ASP A 158 -6.34 2.99 -5.23
C ASP A 158 -7.55 2.05 -5.25
N THR A 159 -7.36 0.82 -5.77
CA THR A 159 -8.41 -0.19 -5.83
C THR A 159 -8.86 -0.65 -4.45
N ALA A 160 -7.90 -0.91 -3.55
CA ALA A 160 -8.17 -1.29 -2.17
C ALA A 160 -8.85 -0.15 -1.40
N SER A 161 -8.41 1.10 -1.60
CA SER A 161 -9.01 2.27 -0.93
C SER A 161 -10.49 2.44 -1.30
N SER A 162 -10.79 2.25 -2.59
CA SER A 162 -12.15 2.31 -3.12
C SER A 162 -12.99 1.16 -2.55
N ALA A 163 -12.46 -0.06 -2.54
CA ALA A 163 -13.14 -1.22 -1.97
C ALA A 163 -13.47 -1.03 -0.47
N CYS A 164 -12.50 -0.59 0.34
CA CYS A 164 -12.72 -0.28 1.76
C CYS A 164 -13.81 0.79 1.94
N THR A 165 -13.80 1.83 1.11
CA THR A 165 -14.81 2.91 1.14
C THR A 165 -16.20 2.36 0.83
N PHE A 166 -16.34 1.54 -0.21
CA PHE A 166 -17.63 0.94 -0.57
C PHE A 166 -18.12 -0.05 0.47
N ILE A 167 -17.24 -0.82 1.09
CA ILE A 167 -17.60 -1.72 2.20
C ILE A 167 -18.24 -0.91 3.33
N VAL A 168 -17.61 0.19 3.74
CA VAL A 168 -18.17 1.07 4.78
C VAL A 168 -19.52 1.66 4.35
N LYS A 169 -19.61 2.17 3.11
CA LYS A 169 -20.85 2.74 2.57
C LYS A 169 -22.00 1.72 2.62
N PHE A 170 -21.78 0.51 2.11
CA PHE A 170 -22.83 -0.51 2.05
C PHE A 170 -23.20 -1.06 3.42
N LEU A 171 -22.24 -1.15 4.35
CA LEU A 171 -22.56 -1.52 5.74
C LEU A 171 -23.42 -0.46 6.44
N ALA A 172 -23.23 0.82 6.13
CA ALA A 172 -24.05 1.90 6.66
C ALA A 172 -25.46 1.95 6.04
N GLU A 173 -25.57 1.69 4.73
CA GLU A 173 -26.85 1.76 3.99
C GLU A 173 -27.71 0.49 4.13
N LEU A 174 -27.13 -0.65 4.53
CA LEU A 174 -27.81 -1.95 4.62
C LEU A 174 -27.71 -2.52 6.06
N PRO A 175 -28.50 -2.01 7.02
CA PRO A 175 -28.41 -2.39 8.43
C PRO A 175 -28.63 -3.89 8.70
N GLU A 176 -29.41 -4.57 7.85
CA GLU A 176 -29.64 -6.00 7.90
C GLU A 176 -28.37 -6.82 7.65
N ILE A 177 -27.45 -6.30 6.82
CA ILE A 177 -26.13 -6.91 6.59
C ILE A 177 -25.23 -6.61 7.79
N TYR A 178 -25.21 -5.36 8.26
CA TYR A 178 -24.41 -4.95 9.41
C TYR A 178 -24.75 -5.75 10.67
N GLY A 179 -26.03 -6.02 10.92
CA GLY A 179 -26.52 -6.79 12.06
C GLY A 179 -25.92 -8.20 12.18
N VAL A 180 -25.57 -8.84 11.05
CA VAL A 180 -24.91 -10.15 11.02
C VAL A 180 -23.48 -10.10 11.59
N TYR A 181 -22.83 -8.94 11.48
CA TYR A 181 -21.45 -8.74 11.92
C TYR A 181 -21.31 -8.15 13.33
N ASN A 182 -22.41 -7.70 13.95
CA ASN A 182 -22.43 -7.05 15.26
C ASN A 182 -21.92 -7.94 16.43
N GLY A 183 -21.75 -9.26 16.21
CA GLY A 183 -21.12 -10.19 17.16
C GLY A 183 -19.70 -10.66 16.78
N LYS A 184 -19.17 -10.22 15.63
CA LYS A 184 -17.86 -10.66 15.09
C LYS A 184 -16.91 -9.50 14.73
N LEU A 185 -17.40 -8.28 14.55
CA LEU A 185 -16.62 -7.07 14.29
C LEU A 185 -16.74 -6.13 15.51
N LEU A 186 -15.84 -6.28 16.48
CA LEU A 186 -15.88 -5.60 17.79
C LEU A 186 -15.57 -4.08 17.76
N THR A 187 -15.45 -3.44 16.59
CA THR A 187 -15.00 -2.04 16.49
C THR A 187 -15.84 -1.17 15.56
N ALA A 188 -17.11 -1.52 15.34
CA ALA A 188 -17.96 -0.77 14.41
C ALA A 188 -19.07 0.08 15.06
N HIS A 189 -19.02 0.33 16.37
CA HIS A 189 -20.04 1.17 17.03
C HIS A 189 -20.02 2.66 16.61
N CYS A 190 -19.01 3.10 15.85
CA CYS A 190 -18.97 4.45 15.27
C CYS A 190 -19.72 4.58 13.92
N PHE A 191 -20.22 3.50 13.31
CA PHE A 191 -20.73 3.57 11.92
C PHE A 191 -22.18 4.05 11.77
N LEU A 192 -22.95 4.23 12.85
CA LEU A 192 -24.42 4.34 12.78
C LEU A 192 -25.01 5.68 13.23
N LYS A 193 -24.31 6.78 12.98
CA LYS A 193 -24.93 8.11 12.94
C LYS A 193 -24.49 8.79 11.66
N LEU A 194 -25.15 8.49 10.54
CA LEU A 194 -25.26 9.32 9.32
C LEU A 194 -25.99 8.53 8.23
N ALA A 195 -27.22 8.14 8.54
CA ALA A 195 -28.29 7.93 7.57
C ALA A 195 -29.48 8.80 8.03
#